data_AF-A0A378I040-F1
#
_entry.id   AF-A0A378I040-F1
#
_cell.length_a   1.000
_cell.length_b   1.000
_cell.length_c   1.000
_cell.angle_alpha   90.00
_cell.angle_beta   90.00
_cell.angle_gamma   90.00
#
_symmetry.space_group_name_H-M   'P 1'
#
loop_
_entity.id
_entity.type
_entity.pdbx_description
1 polymer ?
#
loop_
_entity_poly.entity_id
_entity_poly.type
_entity_poly.pdbx_seq_one_letter_code
_entity_poly.pdbx_strand_id
1 'polypeptide(L)'
;MNLLNKDINNFLNYFAEECFLIQADGDYIIARLSFRLNLYSQFQWSSLQAIEKYIKAILLFNRINSKSMRHNLLEGLKLINKLDFVNLSKVTTSTIEHFNIYGNNRYFTNPYFEDGLRLFNLDFTVWELRRYCRSLDPKFTHEDDKKIEKNLKVLAESNFQNPRSGYLEYGNLEKIIKDKKNPARKYLVWHNPFFRSNFRRTVKVPNLWIAKNSPLSNYPEYADILSEYVQISKEELSAYKLHSIKKK
;
A
#
# COMPACT_ATOMS: atom_id res chain seq x y z
N MET A 1 -9.17 10.76 34.07
CA MET A 1 -8.64 10.88 32.69
C MET A 1 -8.04 12.28 32.53
N ASN A 2 -6.71 12.42 32.47
CA ASN A 2 -6.08 13.75 32.37
C ASN A 2 -6.31 14.34 30.97
N LEU A 3 -6.79 15.58 30.89
CA LEU A 3 -7.07 16.29 29.62
C LEU A 3 -5.86 16.27 28.66
N LEU A 4 -4.65 16.42 29.21
CA LEU A 4 -3.39 16.36 28.45
C LEU A 4 -3.19 15.06 27.67
N ASN A 5 -3.61 13.91 28.22
CA ASN A 5 -3.51 12.62 27.52
C ASN A 5 -4.56 12.51 26.42
N LYS A 6 -5.73 13.14 26.58
CA LYS A 6 -6.78 13.13 25.55
C LYS A 6 -6.36 13.95 24.33
N ASP A 7 -5.75 15.11 24.55
CA ASP A 7 -5.32 16.01 23.46
C ASP A 7 -4.20 15.39 22.62
N ILE A 8 -3.21 14.75 23.26
CA ILE A 8 -2.14 14.02 22.55
C ILE A 8 -2.75 12.90 21.69
N ASN A 9 -3.72 12.15 22.22
CA ASN A 9 -4.32 11.05 21.45
C ASN A 9 -5.17 11.52 20.28
N ASN A 10 -5.91 12.60 20.45
CA ASN A 10 -6.62 13.24 19.35
C ASN A 10 -5.63 13.70 18.28
N PHE A 11 -4.51 14.33 18.67
CA PHE A 11 -3.47 14.74 17.74
C PHE A 11 -2.83 13.56 17.00
N LEU A 12 -2.50 12.46 17.67
CA LEU A 12 -1.92 11.28 17.03
C LEU A 12 -2.88 10.61 16.05
N ASN A 13 -4.18 10.56 16.38
CA ASN A 13 -5.21 10.07 15.46
C ASN A 13 -5.36 10.98 14.25
N TYR A 14 -5.40 12.30 14.48
CA TYR A 14 -5.43 13.30 13.41
C TYR A 14 -4.20 13.20 12.50
N PHE A 15 -3.01 13.03 13.07
CA PHE A 15 -1.77 12.81 12.31
C PHE A 15 -1.84 11.52 11.49
N ALA A 16 -2.32 10.42 12.07
CA ALA A 16 -2.50 9.16 11.35
C ALA A 16 -3.48 9.30 10.17
N GLU A 17 -4.54 10.09 10.35
CA GLU A 17 -5.51 10.39 9.30
C GLU A 17 -4.90 11.25 8.18
N GLU A 18 -4.38 12.43 8.52
CA GLU A 18 -3.93 13.43 7.55
C GLU A 18 -2.61 13.06 6.86
N CYS A 19 -1.62 12.62 7.64
CA CYS A 19 -0.26 12.39 7.14
C CYS A 19 -0.06 11.00 6.56
N PHE A 20 -0.89 10.02 6.96
CA PHE A 20 -0.78 8.65 6.47
C PHE A 20 -1.98 8.20 5.67
N LEU A 21 -3.17 8.13 6.25
CA LEU A 21 -4.34 7.57 5.56
C LEU A 21 -4.74 8.39 4.31
N ILE A 22 -4.85 9.70 4.43
CA ILE A 22 -5.24 10.58 3.30
C ILE A 22 -4.15 10.60 2.23
N GLN A 23 -2.87 10.64 2.63
CA GLN A 23 -1.75 10.57 1.68
C GLN A 23 -1.71 9.20 0.97
N ALA A 24 -1.95 8.10 1.69
CA ALA A 24 -2.02 6.76 1.13
C ALA A 24 -3.17 6.63 0.12
N ASP A 25 -4.34 7.19 0.43
CA ASP A 25 -5.48 7.24 -0.49
C ASP A 25 -5.09 7.99 -1.78
N GLY A 26 -4.30 9.06 -1.69
CA GLY A 26 -3.74 9.79 -2.83
C GLY A 26 -2.76 8.95 -3.66
N ASP A 27 -1.77 8.34 -3.02
CA ASP A 27 -0.79 7.46 -3.67
C ASP A 27 -1.47 6.29 -4.38
N TYR A 28 -2.50 5.70 -3.78
CA TYR A 28 -3.29 4.63 -4.38
C TYR A 28 -4.00 5.09 -5.66
N ILE A 29 -4.58 6.29 -5.66
CA ILE A 29 -5.19 6.87 -6.86
C ILE A 29 -4.13 7.08 -7.96
N ILE A 30 -2.94 7.58 -7.60
CA ILE A 30 -1.82 7.75 -8.55
C ILE A 30 -1.35 6.41 -9.09
N ALA A 31 -1.27 5.36 -8.26
CA ALA A 31 -0.94 4.02 -8.72
C ALA A 31 -1.94 3.56 -9.78
N ARG A 32 -3.24 3.66 -9.51
CA ARG A 32 -4.29 3.27 -10.46
C ARG A 32 -4.27 4.09 -11.75
N LEU A 33 -4.04 5.40 -11.64
CA LEU A 33 -3.84 6.29 -12.79
C LEU A 33 -2.66 5.81 -13.64
N SER A 34 -1.51 5.57 -13.00
CA SER A 34 -0.27 5.16 -13.65
C SER A 34 -0.44 3.83 -14.36
N PHE A 35 -1.08 2.85 -13.72
CA PHE A 35 -1.40 1.57 -14.34
C PHE A 35 -2.25 1.74 -15.59
N ARG A 36 -3.30 2.56 -15.50
CA ARG A 36 -4.20 2.84 -16.64
C ARG A 36 -3.49 3.54 -17.81
N LEU A 37 -2.45 4.34 -17.51
CA LEU A 37 -1.63 5.03 -18.51
C LEU A 37 -0.39 4.22 -18.94
N ASN A 38 -0.28 2.96 -18.53
CA ASN A 38 0.86 2.08 -18.82
C ASN A 38 2.22 2.60 -18.30
N LEU A 39 2.18 3.40 -17.22
CA LEU A 39 3.35 3.95 -16.52
C LEU A 39 3.72 3.04 -15.34
N TYR A 40 4.23 1.84 -15.64
CA TYR A 40 4.34 0.77 -14.64
C TYR A 40 5.37 1.02 -13.53
N SER A 41 6.48 1.70 -13.83
CA SER A 41 7.44 2.09 -12.81
C SER A 41 6.82 3.07 -11.79
N GLN A 42 5.99 4.00 -12.27
CA GLN A 42 5.22 4.91 -11.41
C GLN A 42 4.12 4.16 -10.65
N PHE A 43 3.46 3.18 -11.27
CA PHE A 43 2.53 2.29 -10.60
C PHE A 43 3.19 1.54 -9.43
N GLN A 44 4.36 0.93 -9.64
CA GLN A 44 5.10 0.21 -8.61
C GLN A 44 5.49 1.10 -7.44
N TRP A 45 6.07 2.27 -7.74
CA TRP A 45 6.46 3.24 -6.73
C TRP A 45 5.27 3.75 -5.91
N SER A 46 4.20 4.20 -6.58
CA SER A 46 3.02 4.71 -5.88
C SER A 46 2.28 3.62 -5.10
N SER A 47 2.30 2.36 -5.57
CA SER A 47 1.73 1.23 -4.83
C SER A 47 2.51 0.95 -3.54
N LEU A 48 3.85 0.92 -3.61
CA LEU A 48 4.72 0.81 -2.44
C LEU A 48 4.44 1.93 -1.44
N GLN A 49 4.37 3.18 -1.92
CA GLN A 49 4.13 4.34 -1.07
C GLN A 49 2.75 4.33 -0.41
N ALA A 50 1.70 3.90 -1.13
CA ALA A 50 0.37 3.75 -0.56
C ALA A 50 0.34 2.70 0.55
N ILE A 51 0.89 1.51 0.29
CA ILE A 51 0.93 0.41 1.26
C ILE A 51 1.75 0.80 2.49
N GLU A 52 2.92 1.42 2.31
CA GLU A 52 3.77 1.90 3.42
C GLU A 52 2.98 2.81 4.36
N LYS A 53 2.25 3.78 3.79
CA LYS A 53 1.48 4.75 4.56
C LYS A 53 0.26 4.11 5.21
N TYR A 54 -0.45 3.20 4.55
CA TYR A 54 -1.55 2.46 5.21
C TYR A 54 -1.04 1.66 6.42
N ILE A 55 0.09 0.95 6.29
CA ILE A 55 0.69 0.21 7.41
C ILE A 55 1.07 1.18 8.54
N LYS A 56 1.71 2.30 8.23
CA LYS A 56 2.04 3.34 9.23
C LYS A 56 0.79 3.92 9.90
N ALA A 57 -0.30 4.11 9.15
CA ALA A 57 -1.59 4.53 9.71
C ALA A 57 -2.14 3.49 10.70
N ILE A 58 -2.19 2.21 10.32
CA ILE A 58 -2.66 1.11 11.19
C ILE A 58 -1.87 1.10 12.49
N LEU A 59 -0.54 1.15 12.39
CA LEU A 59 0.36 1.14 13.55
C LEU A 59 0.13 2.38 14.43
N LEU A 60 0.04 3.58 13.85
CA LEU A 60 -0.12 4.81 14.63
C LEU A 60 -1.50 4.93 15.29
N PHE A 61 -2.58 4.58 14.58
CA PHE A 61 -3.92 4.52 15.16
C PHE A 61 -3.96 3.63 16.41
N ASN A 62 -3.16 2.56 16.39
CA ASN A 62 -3.04 1.60 17.47
C ASN A 62 -1.75 1.77 18.28
N ARG A 63 -1.16 2.98 18.30
CA ARG A 63 0.01 3.41 19.09
C ARG A 63 1.22 2.46 19.06
N ILE A 64 1.36 1.67 18.01
CA ILE A 64 2.53 0.83 17.79
C ILE A 64 3.64 1.67 17.16
N ASN A 65 4.82 1.61 17.76
CA ASN A 65 6.01 2.29 17.23
C ASN A 65 6.46 1.64 15.92
N SER A 66 6.52 2.43 14.85
CA SER A 66 6.92 2.01 13.50
C SER A 66 8.30 2.51 13.07
N LYS A 67 9.12 3.07 13.98
CA LYS A 67 10.44 3.67 13.64
C LYS A 67 11.39 2.68 12.96
N SER A 68 11.33 1.39 13.32
CA SER A 68 12.15 0.34 12.71
C SER A 68 11.76 0.03 11.27
N MET A 69 10.53 0.34 10.85
CA MET A 69 10.02 0.01 9.53
C MET A 69 10.76 0.77 8.42
N ARG A 70 11.12 2.04 8.65
CA ARG A 70 11.66 2.95 7.62
C ARG A 70 10.82 2.88 6.33
N HIS A 71 11.35 2.22 5.28
CA HIS A 71 10.71 1.97 3.98
C HIS A 71 10.56 0.47 3.65
N ASN A 72 10.77 -0.42 4.62
CA ASN A 72 10.65 -1.86 4.45
C ASN A 72 9.24 -2.30 4.87
N LEU A 73 8.44 -2.71 3.88
CA LEU A 73 7.07 -3.16 4.13
C LEU A 73 7.01 -4.46 4.92
N LEU A 74 8.02 -5.32 4.82
CA LEU A 74 8.07 -6.60 5.54
C LEU A 74 8.25 -6.39 7.04
N GLU A 75 9.02 -5.37 7.45
CA GLU A 75 9.10 -4.97 8.85
C GLU A 75 7.75 -4.43 9.34
N GLY A 76 7.05 -3.68 8.51
CA GLY A 76 5.68 -3.24 8.79
C GLY A 76 4.72 -4.43 8.96
N LEU A 77 4.82 -5.42 8.07
CA LEU A 77 4.00 -6.64 8.10
C LEU A 77 4.25 -7.45 9.39
N LYS A 78 5.51 -7.56 9.85
CA LYS A 78 5.85 -8.19 11.13
C LYS A 78 5.20 -7.48 12.32
N LEU A 79 5.09 -6.15 12.28
CA LEU A 79 4.48 -5.38 13.37
C LEU A 79 2.96 -5.54 13.38
N ILE A 80 2.29 -5.42 12.23
CA ILE A 80 0.83 -5.54 12.17
C ILE A 80 0.35 -6.96 12.47
N ASN A 81 1.13 -7.98 12.12
CA ASN A 81 0.78 -9.38 12.43
C ASN A 81 0.85 -9.73 13.93
N LYS A 82 1.40 -8.85 14.77
CA LYS A 82 1.36 -9.00 16.24
C LYS A 82 0.06 -8.48 16.86
N LEU A 83 -0.80 -7.84 16.07
CA LEU A 83 -2.07 -7.30 16.54
C LEU A 83 -3.15 -8.37 16.43
N ASP A 84 -3.78 -8.73 17.56
CA ASP A 84 -4.73 -9.85 17.65
C ASP A 84 -5.95 -9.71 16.73
N PHE A 85 -6.32 -8.47 16.38
CA PHE A 85 -7.44 -8.16 15.50
C PHE A 85 -7.08 -8.17 14.01
N VAL A 86 -5.79 -8.25 13.65
CA VAL A 86 -5.34 -8.25 12.25
C VAL A 86 -5.28 -9.66 11.72
N ASN A 87 -5.94 -9.89 10.58
CA ASN A 87 -5.87 -11.15 9.86
C ASN A 87 -5.84 -10.85 8.35
N LEU A 88 -4.63 -10.77 7.81
CA LEU A 88 -4.41 -10.46 6.39
C LEU A 88 -4.46 -11.73 5.55
N SER A 89 -5.09 -11.65 4.38
CA SER A 89 -5.09 -12.75 3.44
C SER A 89 -3.71 -12.99 2.82
N LYS A 90 -3.48 -14.20 2.30
CA LYS A 90 -2.28 -14.54 1.51
C LYS A 90 -2.10 -13.65 0.27
N VAL A 91 -3.19 -13.18 -0.31
CA VAL A 91 -3.16 -12.25 -1.47
C VAL A 91 -2.54 -10.94 -1.04
N THR A 92 -2.94 -10.40 0.11
CA THR A 92 -2.37 -9.16 0.64
C THR A 92 -0.91 -9.32 1.02
N THR A 93 -0.53 -10.38 1.74
CA THR A 93 0.88 -10.56 2.14
C THR A 93 1.79 -10.69 0.92
N SER A 94 1.41 -11.50 -0.08
CA SER A 94 2.20 -11.65 -1.32
C SER A 94 2.24 -10.38 -2.18
N THR A 95 1.19 -9.57 -2.14
CA THR A 95 1.16 -8.27 -2.83
C THR A 95 2.09 -7.26 -2.17
N ILE A 96 2.10 -7.22 -0.83
CA ILE A 96 3.04 -6.41 -0.04
C ILE A 96 4.49 -6.82 -0.33
N GLU A 97 4.78 -8.12 -0.34
CA GLU A 97 6.11 -8.66 -0.67
C GLU A 97 6.55 -8.24 -2.07
N HIS A 98 5.66 -8.35 -3.07
CA HIS A 98 5.95 -7.93 -4.43
C HIS A 98 6.33 -6.44 -4.49
N PHE A 99 5.50 -5.54 -3.94
CA PHE A 99 5.80 -4.11 -3.98
C PHE A 99 7.00 -3.71 -3.11
N ASN A 100 7.32 -4.47 -2.06
CA ASN A 100 8.56 -4.28 -1.30
C ASN A 100 9.81 -4.55 -2.16
N ILE A 101 9.74 -5.58 -3.03
CA ILE A 101 10.84 -5.95 -3.93
C ILE A 101 10.95 -4.97 -5.09
N TYR A 102 9.86 -4.76 -5.85
CA TYR A 102 9.90 -4.03 -7.11
C TYR A 102 9.65 -2.52 -6.96
N GLY A 103 8.86 -2.11 -5.98
CA GLY A 103 8.49 -0.70 -5.79
C GLY A 103 9.67 0.21 -5.47
N ASN A 104 10.74 -0.33 -4.86
CA ASN A 104 11.93 0.42 -4.50
C ASN A 104 12.84 0.76 -5.70
N ASN A 105 12.58 0.17 -6.87
CA ASN A 105 13.38 0.30 -8.09
C ASN A 105 13.11 1.64 -8.83
N ARG A 106 13.34 2.77 -8.15
CA ARG A 106 13.04 4.13 -8.64
C ARG A 106 13.71 4.48 -9.95
N TYR A 107 14.91 3.95 -10.19
CA TYR A 107 15.75 4.29 -11.34
C TYR A 107 15.82 3.20 -12.40
N PHE A 108 14.96 2.17 -12.30
CA PHE A 108 14.96 1.04 -13.22
C PHE A 108 16.35 0.37 -13.33
N THR A 109 17.05 0.26 -12.20
CA THR A 109 18.31 -0.47 -12.08
C THR A 109 18.08 -1.96 -12.16
N ASN A 110 16.92 -2.45 -11.70
CA ASN A 110 16.53 -3.86 -11.72
C ASN A 110 15.46 -4.16 -12.78
N PRO A 111 15.38 -5.39 -13.29
CA PRO A 111 14.30 -5.79 -14.19
C PRO A 111 13.00 -5.88 -13.40
N TYR A 112 11.86 -5.73 -14.08
CA TYR A 112 10.56 -5.96 -13.48
C TYR A 112 9.58 -6.56 -14.47
N PHE A 113 8.51 -7.14 -13.93
CA PHE A 113 7.36 -7.57 -14.72
C PHE A 113 6.06 -7.14 -14.04
N GLU A 114 5.02 -6.94 -14.85
CA GLU A 114 3.68 -6.60 -14.43
C GLU A 114 2.65 -7.39 -15.22
N ASP A 115 1.53 -7.69 -14.57
CA ASP A 115 0.39 -8.34 -15.17
C ASP A 115 -0.93 -7.64 -14.82
N GLY A 116 -1.99 -8.02 -15.52
CA GLY A 116 -3.33 -7.50 -15.28
C GLY A 116 -3.86 -7.75 -13.87
N LEU A 117 -3.48 -8.88 -13.25
CA LEU A 117 -3.92 -9.25 -11.91
C LEU A 117 -3.30 -8.36 -10.84
N ARG A 118 -2.14 -7.74 -11.10
CA ARG A 118 -1.48 -6.87 -10.12
C ARG A 118 -2.35 -5.71 -9.67
N LEU A 119 -3.10 -5.09 -10.59
CA LEU A 119 -4.03 -4.01 -10.23
C LEU A 119 -5.15 -4.52 -9.31
N PHE A 120 -5.71 -5.69 -9.60
CA PHE A 120 -6.75 -6.31 -8.76
C PHE A 120 -6.22 -6.62 -7.36
N ASN A 121 -5.02 -7.20 -7.28
CA ASN A 121 -4.36 -7.54 -6.03
C ASN A 121 -4.09 -6.30 -5.19
N LEU A 122 -3.62 -5.20 -5.81
CA LEU A 122 -3.48 -3.91 -5.14
C LEU A 122 -4.82 -3.41 -4.61
N ASP A 123 -5.90 -3.45 -5.40
CA ASP A 123 -7.21 -2.98 -4.97
C ASP A 123 -7.73 -3.77 -3.76
N PHE A 124 -7.53 -5.09 -3.78
CA PHE A 124 -7.88 -5.96 -2.65
C PHE A 124 -7.03 -5.63 -1.42
N THR A 125 -5.71 -5.50 -1.57
CA THR A 125 -4.80 -5.14 -0.48
C THR A 125 -5.13 -3.80 0.15
N VAL A 126 -5.41 -2.78 -0.66
CA VAL A 126 -5.80 -1.46 -0.16
C VAL A 126 -7.13 -1.53 0.58
N TRP A 127 -8.11 -2.24 0.03
CA TRP A 127 -9.38 -2.45 0.72
C TRP A 127 -9.16 -3.17 2.06
N GLU A 128 -8.38 -4.25 2.09
CA GLU A 128 -8.14 -5.04 3.29
C GLU A 128 -7.39 -4.24 4.38
N LEU A 129 -6.30 -3.54 4.02
CA LEU A 129 -5.53 -2.70 4.94
C LEU A 129 -6.36 -1.54 5.49
N ARG A 130 -7.14 -0.85 4.64
CA ARG A 130 -7.95 0.31 5.08
C ARG A 130 -8.96 -0.03 6.16
N ARG A 131 -9.45 -1.28 6.24
CA ARG A 131 -10.35 -1.71 7.33
C ARG A 131 -9.70 -1.58 8.71
N TYR A 132 -8.37 -1.71 8.77
CA TYR A 132 -7.58 -1.62 9.99
C TYR A 132 -7.07 -0.20 10.29
N CYS A 133 -7.27 0.78 9.41
CA CYS A 133 -6.87 2.18 9.63
C CYS A 133 -7.83 2.90 10.58
N ARG A 134 -7.98 2.36 11.80
CA ARG A 134 -8.87 2.81 12.88
C ARG A 134 -8.25 2.42 14.22
N SER A 135 -8.66 3.08 15.29
CA SER A 135 -8.39 2.61 16.66
C SER A 135 -9.22 1.35 16.93
N LEU A 136 -8.56 0.25 17.26
CA LEU A 136 -9.20 -1.07 17.38
C LEU A 136 -8.90 -1.79 18.69
N ASP A 137 -7.95 -1.30 19.49
CA ASP A 137 -7.56 -1.94 20.74
C ASP A 137 -7.53 -0.92 21.89
N PRO A 138 -8.31 -1.12 22.97
CA PRO A 138 -8.28 -0.22 24.13
C PRO A 138 -6.95 -0.28 24.90
N LYS A 139 -6.16 -1.37 24.77
CA LYS A 139 -4.82 -1.46 25.37
C LYS A 139 -3.87 -0.45 24.75
N PHE A 140 -4.02 -0.23 23.45
CA PHE A 140 -3.12 0.62 22.70
C PHE A 140 -3.73 1.98 22.36
N THR A 141 -5.04 2.13 22.44
CA THR A 141 -5.73 3.36 22.06
C THR A 141 -6.47 3.93 23.26
N HIS A 142 -6.33 5.23 23.47
CA HIS A 142 -7.05 5.94 24.53
C HIS A 142 -8.36 6.55 24.01
N GLU A 143 -8.93 5.91 22.99
CA GLU A 143 -10.21 6.30 22.44
C GLU A 143 -11.34 5.77 23.33
N ASP A 144 -12.54 6.34 23.20
CA ASP A 144 -13.72 5.88 23.95
C ASP A 144 -14.00 4.41 23.62
N ASP A 145 -14.15 3.57 24.64
CA ASP A 145 -14.44 2.12 24.52
C ASP A 145 -15.62 1.86 23.57
N LYS A 146 -16.66 2.71 23.60
CA LYS A 146 -17.83 2.59 22.69
C LYS A 146 -17.43 2.75 21.22
N LYS A 147 -16.49 3.63 20.92
CA LYS A 147 -16.00 3.84 19.55
C LYS A 147 -15.15 2.66 19.10
N ILE A 148 -14.35 2.09 19.99
CA ILE A 148 -13.55 0.89 19.72
C ILE A 148 -14.46 -0.32 19.46
N GLU A 149 -15.46 -0.56 20.31
CA GLU A 149 -16.46 -1.61 20.12
C GLU A 149 -17.19 -1.46 18.78
N LYS A 150 -17.62 -0.24 18.43
CA LYS A 150 -18.22 0.05 17.12
C LYS A 150 -17.25 -0.30 15.99
N ASN A 151 -15.98 0.08 16.08
CA ASN A 151 -14.99 -0.20 15.05
C ASN A 151 -14.73 -1.70 14.88
N LEU A 152 -14.60 -2.45 15.99
CA LEU A 152 -14.43 -3.90 16.00
C LEU A 152 -15.64 -4.62 15.41
N LYS A 153 -16.86 -4.16 15.73
CA LYS A 153 -18.09 -4.69 15.14
C LYS A 153 -18.11 -4.50 13.61
N VAL A 154 -17.80 -3.30 13.14
CA VAL A 154 -17.71 -3.03 11.69
C VAL A 154 -16.64 -3.91 11.03
N LEU A 155 -15.50 -4.11 11.69
CA LEU A 155 -14.43 -4.98 11.19
C LEU A 155 -14.92 -6.44 11.08
N ALA A 156 -15.60 -6.96 12.10
CA ALA A 156 -16.12 -8.34 12.11
C ALA A 156 -17.20 -8.57 11.04
N GLU A 157 -18.06 -7.58 10.78
CA GLU A 157 -19.11 -7.66 9.76
C GLU A 157 -18.56 -7.44 8.34
N SER A 158 -17.38 -6.84 8.23
CA SER A 158 -16.80 -6.49 6.94
C SER A 158 -16.32 -7.72 6.16
N ASN A 159 -16.75 -7.81 4.90
CA ASN A 159 -16.43 -8.95 4.04
C ASN A 159 -16.17 -8.53 2.59
N PHE A 160 -15.38 -9.33 1.89
CA PHE A 160 -14.97 -9.03 0.50
C PHE A 160 -16.13 -9.12 -0.50
N GLN A 161 -17.18 -9.88 -0.19
CA GLN A 161 -18.37 -10.03 -1.05
C GLN A 161 -19.20 -8.73 -1.08
N ASN A 162 -19.20 -7.99 0.04
CA ASN A 162 -19.76 -6.66 0.18
C ASN A 162 -18.66 -5.66 0.56
N PRO A 163 -17.81 -5.20 -0.38
CA PRO A 163 -16.69 -4.30 -0.08
C PRO A 163 -17.08 -3.02 0.69
N ARG A 164 -18.32 -2.55 0.52
CA ARG A 164 -18.83 -1.35 1.23
C ARG A 164 -18.90 -1.53 2.74
N SER A 165 -19.03 -2.76 3.22
CA SER A 165 -19.00 -3.06 4.65
C SER A 165 -17.66 -2.69 5.31
N GLY A 166 -16.56 -2.67 4.52
CA GLY A 166 -15.24 -2.25 4.98
C GLY A 166 -14.94 -0.76 4.78
N TYR A 167 -15.88 0.04 4.28
CA TYR A 167 -15.65 1.46 4.01
C TYR A 167 -15.47 2.24 5.31
N LEU A 168 -14.62 3.26 5.25
CA LEU A 168 -14.44 4.22 6.35
C LEU A 168 -15.58 5.24 6.31
N GLU A 169 -16.20 5.55 7.46
CA GLU A 169 -17.38 6.43 7.57
C GLU A 169 -17.14 7.82 6.94
N TYR A 170 -15.90 8.34 7.07
CA TYR A 170 -15.48 9.64 6.55
C TYR A 170 -14.25 9.56 5.63
N GLY A 171 -13.95 8.39 5.07
CA GLY A 171 -12.74 8.17 4.28
C GLY A 171 -12.71 8.94 2.97
N ASN A 172 -11.49 9.29 2.52
CA ASN A 172 -11.29 10.12 1.34
C ASN A 172 -11.73 9.40 0.04
N LEU A 173 -11.40 8.11 -0.11
CA LEU A 173 -11.86 7.32 -1.27
C LEU A 173 -13.40 7.29 -1.37
N GLU A 174 -14.10 7.14 -0.24
CA GLU A 174 -15.55 7.12 -0.19
C GLU A 174 -16.16 8.46 -0.62
N LYS A 175 -15.56 9.58 -0.19
CA LYS A 175 -15.93 10.93 -0.64
C LYS A 175 -15.75 11.06 -2.16
N ILE A 176 -14.61 10.61 -2.70
CA ILE A 176 -14.33 10.64 -4.14
C ILE A 176 -15.31 9.76 -4.94
N ILE A 177 -15.72 8.60 -4.42
CA ILE A 177 -16.72 7.74 -5.08
C ILE A 177 -18.07 8.44 -5.20
N LYS A 178 -18.49 9.15 -4.14
CA LYS A 178 -19.77 9.88 -4.06
C LYS A 178 -19.78 11.10 -4.98
N ASP A 179 -18.69 11.86 -5.02
CA ASP A 179 -18.59 13.06 -5.87
C ASP A 179 -18.29 12.72 -7.33
N LYS A 180 -19.34 12.69 -8.16
CA LYS A 180 -19.23 12.41 -9.60
C LYS A 180 -18.36 13.40 -10.38
N LYS A 181 -18.15 14.63 -9.88
CA LYS A 181 -17.35 15.67 -10.55
C LYS A 181 -15.88 15.59 -10.17
N ASN A 182 -15.52 14.82 -9.15
CA ASN A 182 -14.15 14.70 -8.71
C ASN A 182 -13.25 14.09 -9.81
N PRO A 183 -12.13 14.74 -10.20
CA PRO A 183 -11.28 14.28 -11.30
C PRO A 183 -10.61 12.93 -11.02
N ALA A 184 -10.33 12.59 -9.76
CA ALA A 184 -9.72 11.32 -9.38
C ALA A 184 -10.67 10.13 -9.54
N ARG A 185 -11.98 10.38 -9.43
CA ARG A 185 -13.01 9.34 -9.41
C ARG A 185 -12.94 8.40 -10.62
N LYS A 186 -12.69 8.95 -11.82
CA LYS A 186 -12.65 8.16 -13.06
C LYS A 186 -11.53 7.11 -13.07
N TYR A 187 -10.46 7.34 -12.30
CA TYR A 187 -9.35 6.39 -12.13
C TYR A 187 -9.63 5.41 -10.98
N LEU A 188 -10.19 5.93 -9.88
CA LEU A 188 -10.56 5.10 -8.73
C LEU A 188 -11.54 3.98 -9.10
N VAL A 189 -12.60 4.27 -9.89
CA VAL A 189 -13.64 3.28 -10.19
C VAL A 189 -13.36 2.38 -11.40
N TRP A 190 -12.32 2.67 -12.19
CA TRP A 190 -12.04 1.97 -13.45
C TRP A 190 -11.55 0.53 -13.24
N HIS A 191 -12.37 -0.48 -13.52
CA HIS A 191 -12.05 -1.88 -13.17
C HIS A 191 -11.79 -2.13 -11.68
N ASN A 192 -12.35 -1.31 -10.79
CA ASN A 192 -12.17 -1.50 -9.35
C ASN A 192 -13.32 -2.33 -8.75
N PRO A 193 -13.04 -3.51 -8.17
CA PRO A 193 -14.06 -4.29 -7.49
C PRO A 193 -14.41 -3.74 -6.11
N PHE A 194 -13.49 -3.07 -5.41
CA PHE A 194 -13.69 -2.67 -4.01
C PHE A 194 -14.23 -1.25 -3.86
N PHE A 195 -13.80 -0.33 -4.72
CA PHE A 195 -14.13 1.11 -4.66
C PHE A 195 -15.00 1.52 -5.85
N ARG A 196 -16.33 1.47 -5.66
CA ARG A 196 -17.30 1.62 -6.76
C ARG A 196 -18.61 2.27 -6.34
N SER A 197 -19.21 3.01 -7.28
CA SER A 197 -20.48 3.70 -7.04
C SER A 197 -21.71 2.79 -7.07
N ASN A 198 -21.67 1.68 -7.82
CA ASN A 198 -22.74 0.68 -7.89
C ASN A 198 -22.15 -0.73 -7.76
N PHE A 199 -22.95 -1.67 -7.27
CA PHE A 199 -22.56 -3.08 -7.22
C PHE A 199 -22.37 -3.64 -8.63
N ARG A 200 -21.32 -4.45 -8.83
CA ARG A 200 -21.06 -5.17 -10.08
C ARG A 200 -20.76 -6.62 -9.73
N ARG A 201 -21.43 -7.55 -10.41
CA ARG A 201 -21.20 -9.01 -10.26
C ARG A 201 -19.83 -9.42 -10.78
N THR A 202 -19.36 -8.77 -11.84
CA THR A 202 -18.08 -9.05 -12.50
C THR A 202 -17.30 -7.78 -12.74
N VAL A 203 -15.97 -7.92 -12.76
CA VAL A 203 -15.05 -6.86 -13.13
C VAL A 203 -14.05 -7.43 -14.13
N LYS A 204 -13.84 -6.74 -15.24
CA LYS A 204 -12.82 -7.13 -16.22
C LYS A 204 -11.43 -6.83 -15.66
N VAL A 205 -10.57 -7.83 -15.66
CA VAL A 205 -9.14 -7.67 -15.43
C VAL A 205 -8.51 -7.27 -16.76
N PRO A 206 -7.63 -6.24 -16.81
CA PRO A 206 -6.91 -5.90 -18.03
C PRO A 206 -6.10 -7.10 -18.55
N ASN A 207 -6.18 -7.41 -19.84
CA ASN A 207 -5.31 -8.42 -20.44
C ASN A 207 -3.92 -7.82 -20.68
N LEU A 208 -3.05 -7.94 -19.68
CA LEU A 208 -1.74 -7.31 -19.66
C LEU A 208 -0.68 -8.29 -19.19
N TRP A 209 0.43 -8.35 -19.91
CA TRP A 209 1.68 -8.95 -19.46
C TRP A 209 2.84 -8.13 -20.01
N ILE A 210 3.69 -7.59 -19.13
CA ILE A 210 4.84 -6.78 -19.50
C ILE A 210 6.03 -7.22 -18.67
N ALA A 211 7.18 -7.35 -19.31
CA ALA A 211 8.47 -7.48 -18.65
C ALA A 211 9.44 -6.49 -19.26
N LYS A 212 10.29 -5.86 -18.43
CA LYS A 212 11.34 -4.97 -18.89
C LYS A 212 12.65 -5.31 -18.19
N ASN A 213 13.71 -5.44 -18.98
CA ASN A 213 15.07 -5.65 -18.49
C ASN A 213 15.78 -4.30 -18.33
N SER A 214 16.44 -4.09 -17.20
CA SER A 214 17.26 -2.90 -17.00
C SER A 214 18.53 -2.94 -17.87
N PRO A 215 19.15 -1.79 -18.17
CA PRO A 215 20.45 -1.76 -18.82
C PRO A 215 21.50 -2.61 -18.09
N LEU A 216 21.53 -2.57 -16.76
CA LEU A 216 22.43 -3.37 -15.93
C LEU A 216 22.12 -4.88 -15.97
N SER A 217 20.86 -5.28 -16.20
CA SER A 217 20.52 -6.69 -16.42
C SER A 217 21.07 -7.20 -17.75
N ASN A 218 21.01 -6.36 -18.78
CA ASN A 218 21.50 -6.73 -20.11
C ASN A 218 23.03 -6.74 -20.17
N TYR A 219 23.66 -5.74 -19.54
CA TYR A 219 25.12 -5.52 -19.55
C TYR A 219 25.71 -5.40 -18.12
N PRO A 220 25.67 -6.50 -17.33
CA PRO A 220 26.13 -6.49 -15.94
C PRO A 220 27.64 -6.21 -15.79
N GLU A 221 28.44 -6.44 -16.83
CA GLU A 221 29.88 -6.18 -16.87
C GLU A 221 30.25 -4.70 -16.71
N TYR A 222 29.35 -3.78 -17.02
CA TYR A 222 29.58 -2.33 -16.88
C TYR A 222 29.17 -1.78 -15.51
N ALA A 223 28.73 -2.62 -14.57
CA ALA A 223 28.24 -2.16 -13.27
C ALA A 223 29.29 -1.37 -12.48
N ASP A 224 30.57 -1.76 -12.54
CA ASP A 224 31.67 -1.05 -11.88
C ASP A 224 31.89 0.34 -12.48
N ILE A 225 32.04 0.41 -13.80
CA ILE A 225 32.23 1.68 -14.52
C ILE A 225 31.04 2.62 -14.27
N LEU A 226 29.81 2.10 -14.34
CA LEU A 226 28.62 2.90 -14.10
C LEU A 226 28.60 3.49 -12.67
N SER A 227 29.10 2.74 -11.68
CA SER A 227 29.16 3.20 -10.28
C SER A 227 30.09 4.38 -10.05
N GLU A 228 30.99 4.69 -10.99
CA GLU A 228 31.82 5.90 -10.97
C GLU A 228 31.00 7.16 -11.31
N TYR A 229 29.89 7.02 -12.04
CA TYR A 229 29.08 8.14 -12.54
C TYR A 229 27.75 8.32 -11.80
N VAL A 230 27.15 7.23 -11.29
CA VAL A 230 25.85 7.27 -10.62
C VAL A 230 25.84 6.43 -9.35
N GLN A 231 25.04 6.86 -8.37
CA GLN A 231 24.88 6.12 -7.13
C GLN A 231 24.06 4.84 -7.35
N ILE A 232 24.71 3.69 -7.15
CA ILE A 232 24.10 2.35 -7.11
C ILE A 232 24.30 1.80 -5.70
N SER A 233 23.31 1.09 -5.15
CA SER A 233 23.48 0.49 -3.82
C SER A 233 24.56 -0.59 -3.84
N LYS A 234 25.22 -0.81 -2.69
CA LYS A 234 26.27 -1.82 -2.57
C LYS A 234 25.72 -3.22 -2.84
N GLU A 235 24.48 -3.45 -2.43
CA GLU A 235 23.74 -4.68 -2.64
C GLU A 235 23.48 -4.94 -4.13
N GLU A 236 23.00 -3.93 -4.86
CA GLU A 236 22.78 -4.03 -6.32
C GLU A 236 24.09 -4.26 -7.08
N LEU A 237 25.13 -3.49 -6.77
CA LEU A 237 26.44 -3.62 -7.43
C LEU A 237 27.00 -5.05 -7.24
N SER A 238 26.89 -5.58 -6.02
CA SER A 238 27.34 -6.94 -5.71
C SER A 238 26.52 -7.99 -6.47
N ALA A 239 25.20 -7.79 -6.60
CA ALA A 239 24.33 -8.70 -7.35
C ALA A 239 24.70 -8.74 -8.85
N TYR A 240 24.96 -7.59 -9.47
CA TYR A 240 25.34 -7.55 -10.89
C TYR A 240 26.72 -8.13 -11.16
N LYS A 241 27.69 -7.95 -10.24
CA LYS A 241 29.00 -8.63 -10.33
C LYS A 241 28.86 -10.15 -10.31
N LEU A 242 28.02 -10.68 -9.43
CA LEU A 242 27.75 -12.13 -9.39
C LEU A 242 27.06 -12.61 -10.67
N HIS A 243 26.17 -11.79 -11.25
CA HIS A 243 25.50 -12.13 -12.50
C HIS A 243 26.46 -12.15 -13.71
N SER A 244 27.42 -11.23 -13.78
CA SER A 244 28.41 -11.20 -14.88
C SER A 244 29.34 -12.41 -14.87
N ILE A 245 29.73 -12.91 -13.69
CA ILE A 245 30.54 -14.12 -13.55
C ILE A 245 29.80 -15.35 -14.09
N LYS A 246 28.49 -15.46 -13.86
CA LYS A 246 27.67 -16.60 -14.31
C LYS A 246 27.38 -16.62 -15.81
N LYS A 247 27.60 -15.51 -16.52
CA LYS A 247 27.42 -15.40 -17.98
C LYS A 247 28.63 -15.89 -18.78
N LYS A 248 29.78 -16.07 -18.13
CA LYS A 248 31.00 -16.65 -18.72
C LYS A 248 31.03 -18.16 -18.53
#